data_AF-A0A0D8FR02-F1
#
_entry.id   AF-A0A0D8FR02-F1
#
_cell.length_a   1.000
_cell.length_b   1.000
_cell.length_c   1.000
_cell.angle_alpha   90.00
_cell.angle_beta   90.00
_cell.angle_gamma   90.00
#
_symmetry.space_group_name_H-M   'P 1'
#
loop_
_entity.id
_entity.type
_entity.pdbx_description
1 polymer ?
#
loop_
_entity_poly.entity_id
_entity_poly.type
_entity_poly.pdbx_seq_one_letter_code
_entity_poly.pdbx_strand_id
1 'polypeptide(L)' 'MLEDRSERKSTIVTSQLPVDSWHEALGDPTLSDAVLDRLLCNAHVIQMNGTSMRTKKS' A
#
# COMPACT_ATOMS: atom_id res chain seq x y z
N MET A 1 -5.60 -3.54 15.14
CA MET A 1 -4.15 -3.75 14.90
C MET A 1 -3.52 -2.65 14.06
N LEU A 2 -4.07 -2.28 12.89
CA LEU A 2 -3.58 -1.13 12.11
C LEU A 2 -3.92 0.22 12.78
N GLU A 3 -5.11 0.32 13.36
CA GLU A 3 -5.59 1.51 14.07
C GLU A 3 -4.71 1.89 15.27
N ASP A 4 -4.17 0.91 16.01
CA ASP A 4 -3.28 1.19 17.16
C ASP A 4 -1.94 1.80 16.74
N ARG A 5 -1.57 1.64 15.46
CA ARG A 5 -0.32 2.21 14.89
C ARG A 5 -0.55 3.53 14.18
N SER A 6 -1.77 3.80 13.73
CA SER A 6 -2.14 5.06 13.07
C SER A 6 -1.74 6.24 13.96
N GLU A 7 -1.05 7.22 13.39
CA GLU A 7 -0.59 8.45 14.06
C GLU A 7 0.42 8.27 15.22
N ARG A 8 0.71 7.03 15.63
CA ARG A 8 1.65 6.73 16.73
C ARG A 8 3.01 6.22 16.25
N LYS A 9 3.05 5.50 15.12
CA LYS A 9 4.27 4.87 14.60
C LYS A 9 4.28 4.85 13.07
N SER A 10 5.45 5.05 12.47
CA SER A 10 5.63 4.89 11.02
C SER A 10 5.36 3.45 10.58
N THR A 11 4.68 3.30 9.44
CA THR A 11 4.34 2.00 8.85
C THR A 11 4.69 2.03 7.36
N ILE A 12 5.47 1.05 6.91
CA ILE A 12 5.79 0.86 5.49
C ILE A 12 4.94 -0.29 4.97
N VAL A 13 4.27 -0.05 3.85
CA VAL A 13 3.48 -1.05 3.13
C VAL A 13 4.06 -1.17 1.72
N THR A 14 4.24 -2.40 1.25
CA THR A 14 4.65 -2.68 -0.12
C THR A 14 3.54 -3.40 -0.86
N SER A 15 3.29 -3.00 -2.10
CA SER A 15 2.31 -3.66 -2.97
C SER A 15 2.90 -3.87 -4.35
N GLN A 16 2.42 -4.92 -5.01
CA GLN A 16 2.70 -5.16 -6.43
C GLN A 16 1.72 -4.42 -7.35
N LEU A 17 0.67 -3.81 -6.78
CA LEU A 17 -0.34 -3.05 -7.50
C LEU A 17 -0.25 -1.57 -7.15
N PRO A 18 -0.47 -0.67 -8.12
CA PRO A 18 -0.61 0.76 -7.83
C PRO A 18 -1.80 0.99 -6.90
N VAL A 19 -1.72 2.05 -6.10
CA VAL A 19 -2.71 2.37 -5.05
C VAL A 19 -4.13 2.50 -5.64
N ASP A 20 -4.25 3.08 -6.83
CA ASP A 20 -5.54 3.24 -7.54
C ASP A 20 -6.23 1.90 -7.82
N SER A 21 -5.47 0.81 -7.98
CA SER A 21 -6.02 -0.53 -8.23
C SER A 21 -6.41 -1.27 -6.95
N TRP A 22 -6.17 -0.72 -5.76
CA TRP A 22 -6.47 -1.41 -4.50
C TRP A 22 -7.96 -1.51 -4.23
N HIS A 23 -8.76 -0.51 -4.63
CA HIS A 23 -10.22 -0.56 -4.53
C HIS A 23 -10.80 -1.80 -5.22
N GLU A 24 -10.31 -2.10 -6.43
CA GLU A 24 -10.74 -3.27 -7.19
C GLU A 24 -10.18 -4.57 -6.60
N ALA A 25 -8.89 -4.57 -6.21
CA ALA A 25 -8.20 -5.75 -5.71
C ALA A 25 -8.72 -6.24 -4.35
N LEU A 26 -9.19 -5.33 -3.49
CA LEU A 26 -9.74 -5.66 -2.17
C LEU A 26 -11.18 -6.17 -2.25
N GLY A 27 -11.90 -5.89 -3.33
CA GLY A 27 -13.23 -6.44 -3.65
C GLY A 27 -14.39 -5.95 -2.77
N ASP A 28 -14.12 -5.44 -1.56
CA ASP A 28 -15.09 -4.82 -0.68
C ASP A 28 -14.85 -3.31 -0.61
N PRO A 29 -15.81 -2.47 -1.03
CA PRO A 29 -15.65 -1.02 -1.07
C PRO A 29 -15.50 -0.42 0.34
N THR A 30 -16.20 -0.97 1.33
CA THR A 30 -16.15 -0.46 2.72
C THR A 30 -14.78 -0.70 3.34
N LEU A 31 -14.22 -1.89 3.14
CA LEU A 31 -12.88 -2.25 3.60
C LEU A 31 -11.82 -1.45 2.85
N SER A 32 -12.00 -1.26 1.54
CA SER A 32 -11.08 -0.48 0.70
C SER A 32 -10.98 0.96 1.20
N ASP A 33 -12.12 1.65 1.33
CA ASP A 33 -12.18 3.00 1.88
C ASP A 33 -11.53 3.06 3.26
N ALA A 34 -11.86 2.13 4.15
CA ALA A 34 -11.35 2.15 5.51
C ALA A 34 -9.84 1.84 5.61
N VAL A 35 -9.25 1.15 4.64
CA VAL A 35 -7.80 0.91 4.57
C VAL A 35 -7.08 2.08 3.91
N LEU A 36 -7.65 2.63 2.84
CA LEU A 36 -7.10 3.77 2.10
C LEU A 36 -7.12 5.04 2.96
N ASP A 37 -8.22 5.31 3.68
CA ASP A 37 -8.32 6.42 4.62
C ASP A 37 -7.22 6.34 5.70
N ARG A 38 -7.02 5.17 6.30
CA ARG A 38 -6.02 5.00 7.37
C ARG A 38 -4.57 5.01 6.90
N LEU A 39 -4.29 4.45 5.72
CA LEU A 39 -2.92 4.37 5.20
C LEU A 39 -2.53 5.61 4.44
N LEU A 40 -3.41 6.18 3.61
CA LEU A 40 -3.05 7.23 2.65
C LEU A 40 -3.23 8.65 3.18
N CYS A 41 -4.06 8.86 4.20
CA CYS A 41 -4.34 10.21 4.72
C CYS A 41 -3.06 10.96 5.15
N ASN A 42 -1.96 10.23 5.45
CA ASN A 42 -0.65 10.83 5.69
C ASN A 42 0.54 10.02 5.11
N ALA A 43 0.34 9.36 3.96
CA ALA A 43 1.41 8.55 3.33
C ALA A 43 2.23 9.30 2.29
N HIS A 44 3.49 8.90 2.19
CA HIS A 44 4.30 9.12 1.00
C HIS A 44 4.19 7.92 0.08
N VAL A 45 3.54 8.10 -1.08
CA VAL A 45 3.44 7.06 -2.10
C VAL A 45 4.67 7.13 -2.99
N ILE A 46 5.44 6.04 -3.04
CA ILE A 46 6.62 5.91 -3.88
C ILE A 46 6.35 4.83 -4.91
N GLN A 47 6.15 5.25 -6.17
CA GLN A 47 5.97 4.32 -7.27
C GLN A 47 7.33 3.79 -7.72
N MET A 48 7.55 2.49 -7.47
CA MET A 48 8.78 1.82 -7.87
C MET A 48 8.69 1.38 -9.33
N ASN A 49 9.69 1.77 -10.12
CA ASN A 49 9.84 1.37 -11.52
C ASN A 49 11.15 0.62 -11.69
N GLY A 50 11.20 -0.31 -12.65
CA GLY A 50 12.43 -1.05 -12.99
C GLY A 50 12.18 -2.53 -13.24
N THR A 51 13.21 -3.20 -13.75
CA THR A 51 13.15 -4.65 -14.00
C THR A 51 13.34 -5.44 -12.70
N SER A 52 12.87 -6.70 -12.72
CA SER A 52 13.02 -7.60 -11.57
C SER A 52 14.50 -7.72 -11.18
N MET A 53 14.79 -7.43 -9.92
CA MET A 53 16.13 -7.61 -9.37
C MET A 53 16.48 -9.11 -9.15
N ARG A 54 15.48 -10.01 -9.20
CA ARG A 54 15.70 -11.46 -9.07
C ARG A 54 16.44 -12.06 -10.26
N THR A 55 16.29 -11.47 -11.44
CA THR A 55 16.93 -11.92 -12.69
C THR A 55 18.33 -11.34 -12.91
N LYS A 56 18.88 -10.54 -11.98
CA LYS A 56 20.24 -9.96 -12.09
C LYS A 56 21.39 -10.96 -11.80
N LYS A 57 21.12 -12.27 -11.75
CA LYS A 57 22.15 -13.30 -11.64
C LYS A 57 21.87 -14.46 -12.60
N SER A 58 22.46 -14.36 -13.79
CA SER A 58 23.11 -15.45 -14.53
C SER A 58 24.10 -14.83 -15.50
#